data_AF-A0A5J4IMS2-F1
#
_entry.id   AF-A0A5J4IMS2-F1
#
_cell.length_a   1.000
_cell.length_b   1.000
_cell.length_c   1.000
_cell.angle_alpha   90.00
_cell.angle_beta   90.00
_cell.angle_gamma   90.00
#
_symmetry.space_group_name_H-M   'P 1'
#
loop_
_entity.id
_entity.type
_entity.pdbx_description
1 polymer ?
#
loop_
_entity_poly.entity_id
_entity_poly.type
_entity_poly.pdbx_seq_one_letter_code
_entity_poly.pdbx_strand_id
1 'polypeptide(L)' 'MVKQFSRFLNKLIEQVPFEIGVVIIGLGFISLALRIFFKESWRMKNHSVLSWKTFVDSWAVIVMLFMMGFSILFKEF' A
#
# COMPACT_ATOMS: atom_id res chain seq x y z
N MET A 1 13.38 -18.22 -10.25
CA MET A 1 12.83 -16.91 -10.63
C MET A 1 12.59 -16.00 -9.43
N VAL A 2 11.76 -16.39 -8.45
CA VAL A 2 11.43 -15.56 -7.25
C VAL A 2 12.67 -15.11 -6.44
N LYS A 3 13.64 -15.99 -6.19
CA LYS A 3 14.88 -15.67 -5.44
C LYS A 3 15.84 -14.69 -6.14
N GLN A 4 15.69 -14.50 -7.45
CA GLN A 4 16.52 -13.58 -8.22
C GLN A 4 15.87 -12.19 -8.23
N PHE A 5 14.55 -12.15 -8.37
CA PHE A 5 13.76 -10.94 -8.23
C PHE A 5 13.87 -10.33 -6.83
N SER A 6 13.80 -11.14 -5.77
CA SER A 6 13.95 -10.65 -4.39
C SER A 6 15.32 -10.03 -4.13
N ARG A 7 16.38 -10.61 -4.70
CA ARG A 7 17.74 -10.04 -4.61
C ARG A 7 17.87 -8.73 -5.36
N PHE A 8 17.21 -8.59 -6.50
CA PHE A 8 17.19 -7.35 -7.27
C PHE A 8 16.44 -6.24 -6.52
N LEU A 9 15.27 -6.55 -5.96
CA LEU A 9 14.52 -5.60 -5.14
C LEU A 9 15.29 -5.17 -3.90
N ASN A 10 15.95 -6.09 -3.20
CA ASN A 10 16.76 -5.74 -2.03
C ASN A 10 17.92 -4.81 -2.39
N LYS A 11 18.61 -5.07 -3.52
CA LYS A 11 19.66 -4.17 -4.01
C LYS A 11 19.13 -2.77 -4.36
N LEU A 12 17.95 -2.68 -4.97
CA LEU A 12 17.31 -1.40 -5.25
C LEU A 12 16.96 -0.64 -3.97
N ILE A 13 16.41 -1.33 -2.98
CA ILE A 13 16.10 -0.76 -1.65
C ILE A 13 17.38 -0.32 -0.93
N GLU A 14 18.51 -0.99 -1.13
CA GLU A 14 19.79 -0.54 -0.56
C GLU A 14 20.42 0.64 -1.29
N GLN A 15 20.14 0.82 -2.59
CA GLN A 15 20.76 1.88 -3.38
C GLN A 15 20.01 3.21 -3.33
N VAL A 16 18.68 3.15 -3.25
CA VAL A 16 17.79 4.33 -3.29
C VAL A 16 16.54 4.13 -2.41
N PRO A 17 16.71 3.91 -1.10
CA PRO A 17 15.59 3.68 -0.18
C PRO A 17 14.70 4.91 -0.02
N PHE A 18 15.24 6.13 -0.08
CA PHE A 18 14.41 7.34 0.02
C PHE A 18 13.37 7.40 -1.10
N GLU A 19 13.81 7.24 -2.35
CA GLU A 19 12.96 7.28 -3.53
C GLU A 19 11.92 6.15 -3.52
N ILE A 20 12.33 4.94 -3.13
CA ILE A 20 11.44 3.79 -3.02
C ILE A 20 10.41 3.99 -1.91
N GLY A 21 10.82 4.54 -0.75
CA GLY A 21 9.92 4.89 0.34
C GLY A 21 8.86 5.90 -0.10
N VAL A 22 9.26 6.95 -0.82
CA VAL A 22 8.34 7.95 -1.39
C VAL A 22 7.36 7.32 -2.39
N VAL A 23 7.84 6.43 -3.27
CA VAL A 23 6.96 5.72 -4.23
C VAL A 23 5.93 4.85 -3.51
N ILE A 24 6.34 4.10 -2.48
CA ILE A 24 5.44 3.25 -1.70
C ILE A 24 4.39 4.07 -0.95
N ILE A 25 4.80 5.19 -0.35
CA ILE A 25 3.87 6.13 0.30
C ILE A 25 2.90 6.73 -0.73
N GLY A 26 3.40 7.09 -1.92
CA GLY A 26 2.58 7.56 -3.04
C GLY A 26 1.53 6.54 -3.47
N LEU A 27 1.89 5.26 -3.56
CA LEU A 27 0.94 4.16 -3.82
C LEU A 27 -0.10 4.04 -2.70
N GLY A 28 0.28 4.27 -1.44
CA GLY A 28 -0.64 4.38 -0.31
C GLY A 28 -1.68 5.48 -0.51
N PHE A 29 -1.24 6.69 -0.90
CA PHE A 29 -2.13 7.81 -1.21
C PHE A 29 -3.03 7.56 -2.42
N ILE A 30 -2.51 6.97 -3.50
CA ILE A 30 -3.32 6.61 -4.68
C ILE A 30 -4.40 5.59 -4.29
N SER A 31 -4.03 4.57 -3.50
CA SER A 31 -4.97 3.56 -3.01
C SER A 31 -6.05 4.17 -2.12
N LEU A 32 -5.67 5.12 -1.25
CA LEU A 32 -6.59 5.89 -0.42
C LEU A 32 -7.54 6.73 -1.28
N ALA A 33 -7.01 7.45 -2.27
CA ALA A 33 -7.79 8.28 -3.18
C ALA A 33 -8.78 7.44 -3.99
N LEU A 34 -8.32 6.40 -4.68
CA LEU A 34 -9.18 5.46 -5.40
C LEU A 34 -10.29 4.95 -4.50
N ARG A 35 -9.96 4.60 -3.26
CA ARG A 35 -10.97 4.11 -2.34
C ARG A 35 -11.99 5.18 -1.95
N ILE A 36 -11.58 6.40 -1.67
CA ILE A 36 -12.49 7.50 -1.33
C ILE A 36 -13.41 7.79 -2.52
N PHE A 37 -12.85 7.92 -3.73
CA PHE A 37 -13.59 8.20 -4.97
C PHE A 37 -14.55 7.06 -5.36
N PHE A 38 -14.13 5.80 -5.28
CA PHE A 38 -14.98 4.66 -5.64
C PHE A 38 -15.97 4.26 -4.52
N LYS A 39 -15.72 4.62 -3.26
CA LYS A 39 -16.63 4.31 -2.13
C LYS A 39 -17.98 5.02 -2.27
N GLU A 40 -18.04 6.22 -2.85
CA GLU A 40 -19.32 6.89 -3.12
C GLU A 40 -20.18 6.13 -4.14
N SER A 41 -19.55 5.49 -5.13
CA SER A 41 -20.27 4.70 -6.15
C SER A 41 -20.77 3.35 -5.60
N TRP A 42 -20.02 2.69 -4.72
CA TRP A 42 -20.33 1.33 -4.25
C TRP A 42 -21.27 1.27 -3.03
N ARG A 43 -21.39 2.36 -2.26
CA ARG A 43 -22.21 2.41 -1.04
C ARG A 43 -23.71 2.24 -1.30
N MET A 44 -24.17 2.30 -2.55
CA MET A 44 -25.59 2.17 -2.90
C MET A 44 -26.06 0.72 -3.15
N LYS A 45 -25.16 -0.28 -3.29
CA LYS A 45 -25.58 -1.54 -3.92
C LYS A 45 -25.73 -2.78 -3.03
N ASN A 46 -25.05 -2.95 -1.90
CA ASN A 46 -25.12 -4.23 -1.17
C ASN A 46 -25.00 -4.09 0.36
N HIS A 47 -26.14 -4.19 1.04
CA HIS A 47 -26.23 -4.49 2.47
C HIS A 47 -25.92 -5.98 2.67
N SER A 48 -24.66 -6.32 2.88
CA SER A 48 -24.23 -7.69 3.19
C SER A 48 -22.97 -7.63 4.04
N VAL A 49 -22.94 -8.38 5.13
CA VAL A 49 -21.85 -8.51 6.12
C VAL A 49 -20.49 -8.81 5.47
N LEU A 50 -20.50 -9.35 4.26
CA LEU A 50 -19.31 -9.57 3.43
C LEU A 50 -18.57 -8.26 3.08
N SER A 51 -19.29 -7.13 2.96
CA SER A 51 -18.68 -5.83 2.63
C SER A 51 -17.82 -5.27 3.75
N TRP A 52 -18.17 -5.55 5.02
CA TRP A 52 -17.43 -5.03 6.17
C TRP A 52 -16.04 -5.65 6.30
N LYS A 53 -15.92 -6.96 6.11
CA LYS A 53 -14.63 -7.65 6.18
C LYS A 53 -13.68 -7.18 5.07
N THR A 54 -14.16 -7.15 3.83
CA THR A 54 -13.39 -6.62 2.69
C THR A 54 -13.04 -5.15 2.86
N PHE A 55 -13.89 -4.37 3.54
CA PHE A 55 -13.63 -2.99 3.88
C PHE A 55 -12.50 -2.87 4.90
N VAL A 56 -12.50 -3.64 5.98
CA VAL A 56 -11.40 -3.63 6.96
C VAL A 56 -10.09 -4.09 6.32
N ASP A 57 -10.11 -5.17 5.54
CA ASP A 57 -8.93 -5.69 4.84
C ASP A 57 -8.32 -4.66 3.89
N SER A 58 -9.15 -3.94 3.13
CA SER A 58 -8.67 -2.89 2.23
C SER A 58 -8.07 -1.70 3.00
N TRP A 59 -8.52 -1.42 4.23
CA TRP A 59 -7.92 -0.36 5.06
C TRP A 59 -6.60 -0.83 5.65
N ALA A 60 -6.55 -2.08 6.07
CA ALA A 60 -5.33 -2.72 6.55
C ALA A 60 -4.23 -2.68 5.48
N VAL A 61 -4.55 -2.96 4.22
CA VAL A 61 -3.58 -2.87 3.10
C VAL A 61 -3.04 -1.45 2.92
N ILE A 62 -3.90 -0.43 2.97
CA ILE A 62 -3.49 0.97 2.87
C ILE A 62 -2.55 1.33 4.03
N VAL A 63 -2.92 0.96 5.26
CA VAL A 63 -2.09 1.21 6.45
C VAL A 63 -0.76 0.47 6.34
N MET A 64 -0.74 -0.78 5.87
CA MET A 64 0.49 -1.54 5.65
C MET A 64 1.40 -0.87 4.62
N LEU A 65 0.87 -0.31 3.53
CA LEU A 65 1.66 0.44 2.55
C LEU A 65 2.32 1.66 3.18
N PHE A 66 1.58 2.43 3.98
CA PHE A 66 2.17 3.56 4.70
C PHE A 66 3.24 3.10 5.70
N MET A 67 2.95 2.08 6.52
CA MET A 67 3.93 1.56 7.49
C MET A 67 5.19 1.03 6.80
N MET A 68 5.05 0.35 5.66
CA MET A 68 6.18 -0.16 4.88
C MET A 68 7.00 0.97 4.25
N GLY A 69 6.33 1.97 3.67
CA GLY A 69 6.99 3.14 3.11
C GLY A 69 7.75 3.95 4.16
N PHE A 70 7.13 4.21 5.32
CA PHE A 70 7.80 4.84 6.45
C PHE A 70 8.96 3.99 6.98
N SER A 71 8.78 2.68 7.14
CA SER A 71 9.86 1.80 7.60
C SER A 71 11.08 1.81 6.68
N ILE A 72 10.89 2.02 5.37
CA ILE A 72 11.98 2.14 4.41
C ILE A 72 12.66 3.50 4.52
N LEU A 73 11.89 4.58 4.66
CA LEU A 73 12.43 5.93 4.87
C LEU A 73 13.24 6.06 6.17
N PHE A 74 12.73 5.46 7.26
CA PHE A 74 13.40 5.47 8.56
C PHE A 74 14.52 4.43 8.68
N LYS A 75 14.74 3.57 7.68
CA LYS A 75 15.89 2.65 7.67
C LYS A 75 17.21 3.38 7.41
N GLU A 76 17.16 4.54 6.75
CA GLU A 76 18.35 5.36 6.47
C GLU A 76 18.63 6.46 7.50
N PHE A 77 17.74 6.67 8.48
CA PHE A 77 17.93 7.62 9.58
C PHE A 77 18.45 6.90 10.82
#